data_AF-A0A842MLD8-F1
#
_entry.id   AF-A0A842MLD8-F1
#
_cell.length_a   1.000
_cell.length_b   1.000
_cell.length_c   1.000
_cell.angle_alpha   90.00
_cell.angle_beta   90.00
_cell.angle_gamma   90.00
#
_symmetry.space_group_name_H-M   'P 1'
#
loop_
_entity.id
_entity.type
_entity.pdbx_description
1 polymer ?
#
loop_
_entity_poly.entity_id
_entity_poly.type
_entity_poly.pdbx_seq_one_letter_code
_entity_poly.pdbx_strand_id
1 'polypeptide(L)'
;EPSPYAAMVAAQRVAEELKEKGVDSLHIKVRGIGRGRSKSPGPGAQAAIRALARAGFKIGRIEDVTPLPHDGCREKGGKRGRRV
;
A
#
# COMPACT_ATOMS: atom_id res chain seq x y z
N GLU A 1 7.66 -5.11 7.78
CA GLU A 1 6.70 -6.05 8.40
C GLU A 1 5.28 -5.67 8.00
N PRO A 2 4.33 -6.62 7.93
CA PRO A 2 2.96 -6.35 7.47
C PRO A 2 2.00 -5.83 8.55
N SER A 3 2.49 -5.44 9.74
CA SER A 3 1.62 -5.01 10.85
C SER A 3 0.95 -3.66 10.55
N PRO A 4 -0.39 -3.53 10.74
CA PRO A 4 -1.09 -2.26 10.62
C PRO A 4 -0.53 -1.17 11.54
N TYR A 5 -0.05 -1.55 12.73
CA TYR A 5 0.53 -0.61 13.68
C TYR A 5 1.82 0.02 13.13
N ALA A 6 2.72 -0.80 12.59
CA ALA A 6 3.96 -0.32 11.97
C ALA A 6 3.66 0.62 10.78
N ALA A 7 2.64 0.32 9.98
CA ALA A 7 2.21 1.16 8.87
C ALA A 7 1.68 2.53 9.33
N MET A 8 0.94 2.58 10.46
CA MET A 8 0.46 3.84 11.03
C MET A 8 1.61 4.71 11.53
N VAL A 9 2.55 4.13 12.28
CA VAL A 9 3.73 4.85 12.79
C VAL A 9 4.57 5.41 11.64
N ALA A 10 4.77 4.62 10.58
CA ALA A 10 5.47 5.08 9.39
C ALA A 10 4.74 6.24 8.69
N ALA A 11 3.41 6.12 8.51
CA ALA A 11 2.60 7.17 7.90
C ALA A 11 2.61 8.47 8.72
N GLN A 12 2.67 8.39 10.05
CA GLN A 12 2.71 9.55 10.93
C GLN A 12 4.04 10.31 10.84
N ARG A 13 5.17 9.60 10.74
CA ARG A 13 6.49 10.23 10.53
C ARG A 13 6.53 10.99 9.20
N VAL A 14 6.04 10.36 8.13
CA VAL A 14 5.94 11.00 6.81
C VAL A 14 5.00 12.21 6.85
N ALA A 15 3.90 12.13 7.61
CA ALA A 15 2.99 13.24 7.80
C ALA A 15 3.66 14.46 8.45
N GLU A 16 4.51 14.25 9.45
CA GLU A 16 5.27 15.32 10.11
C GLU A 16 6.22 15.99 9.11
N GLU A 17 7.00 15.21 8.36
CA GLU A 17 7.90 15.74 7.32
C GLU A 17 7.18 16.49 6.20
N LEU A 18 5.98 16.05 5.81
CA LEU A 18 5.18 16.69 4.77
C LEU A 18 4.57 18.02 5.25
N LYS A 19 4.26 18.14 6.54
CA LYS A 19 3.78 19.39 7.14
C LYS A 19 4.87 20.45 7.17
N GLU A 20 6.10 20.06 7.51
CA GLU A 20 7.26 20.97 7.44
C GLU A 20 7.50 21.51 6.03
N LYS A 21 7.18 20.70 5.01
CA LYS A 21 7.28 21.06 3.59
C LYS A 21 6.08 21.83 3.05
N GLY A 22 5.03 22.06 3.86
CA GLY A 22 3.83 22.80 3.45
C GLY A 22 2.92 22.08 2.45
N VAL A 23 2.88 20.74 2.47
CA VAL A 23 2.00 19.97 1.57
C VAL A 23 0.60 19.84 2.18
N ASP A 24 -0.42 20.31 1.46
CA ASP A 24 -1.82 20.28 1.96
C ASP A 24 -2.67 19.12 1.41
N SER A 25 -2.33 18.60 0.23
CA SER A 25 -3.16 17.60 -0.46
C SER A 25 -2.33 16.48 -1.08
N LEU A 26 -2.88 15.26 -1.07
CA LEU A 26 -2.20 14.04 -1.49
C LEU A 26 -3.09 13.22 -2.43
N HIS A 27 -2.50 12.75 -3.52
CA HIS A 27 -3.04 11.66 -4.33
C HIS A 27 -2.39 10.35 -3.90
N ILE A 28 -3.20 9.35 -3.59
CA ILE A 28 -2.73 8.09 -3.03
C ILE A 28 -2.76 7.02 -4.11
N LYS A 29 -1.61 6.43 -4.38
CA LYS A 29 -1.47 5.26 -5.25
C LYS A 29 -1.09 4.06 -4.41
N VAL A 30 -1.99 3.09 -4.29
CA VAL A 30 -1.76 1.86 -3.53
C VAL A 30 -1.22 0.81 -4.48
N ARG A 31 -0.14 0.13 -4.09
CA ARG A 31 0.48 -0.91 -4.91
C ARG A 31 0.61 -2.21 -4.12
N GLY A 32 -0.09 -3.24 -4.56
CA GLY A 32 0.15 -4.63 -4.19
C GLY A 32 1.40 -5.19 -4.89
N ILE A 33 1.86 -6.36 -4.44
CA ILE A 33 3.06 -7.01 -4.99
C ILE A 33 2.83 -7.44 -6.45
N GLY A 34 1.60 -7.86 -6.79
CA GLY A 34 1.23 -8.28 -8.14
C GLY A 34 1.78 -9.66 -8.51
N ARG A 35 2.16 -9.84 -9.79
CA ARG A 35 2.66 -11.08 -10.45
C ARG A 35 2.94 -12.26 -9.51
N GLY A 36 2.24 -13.38 -9.71
CA GLY A 36 2.58 -14.63 -9.06
C GLY A 36 2.34 -14.69 -7.55
N ARG A 37 1.79 -13.62 -6.96
CA ARG A 37 1.51 -13.45 -5.53
C ARG A 37 0.20 -12.68 -5.35
N SER A 38 -0.15 -12.39 -4.08
CA SER A 38 -1.37 -11.65 -3.75
C SER A 38 -1.47 -10.35 -4.53
N LYS A 39 -2.58 -10.21 -5.25
CA LYS A 39 -2.97 -9.02 -6.02
C LYS A 39 -3.60 -7.95 -5.13
N SER A 40 -3.99 -8.31 -3.90
CA SER A 40 -4.60 -7.38 -2.97
C SER A 40 -3.54 -6.59 -2.20
N PRO A 41 -3.77 -5.29 -1.94
CA PRO A 41 -2.96 -4.51 -1.02
C PRO A 41 -2.86 -5.20 0.35
N GLY A 42 -1.69 -5.08 1.00
CA GLY A 42 -1.50 -5.63 2.33
C GLY A 42 -2.37 -4.92 3.39
N PRO A 43 -2.55 -5.54 4.58
CA PRO A 43 -3.39 -5.00 5.64
C PRO A 43 -2.94 -3.61 6.15
N GLY A 44 -1.66 -3.27 5.99
CA GLY A 44 -1.12 -1.95 6.33
C GLY A 44 -1.57 -0.81 5.39
N ALA A 45 -2.05 -1.10 4.18
CA ALA A 45 -2.39 -0.06 3.21
C ALA A 45 -3.52 0.84 3.71
N GLN A 46 -4.62 0.25 4.18
CA GLN A 46 -5.77 1.02 4.66
C GLN A 46 -5.47 1.74 5.98
N ALA A 47 -4.64 1.14 6.83
CA ALA A 47 -4.19 1.76 8.08
C ALA A 47 -3.35 3.02 7.83
N ALA A 48 -2.42 2.97 6.87
CA ALA A 48 -1.60 4.11 6.47
C ALA A 48 -2.45 5.25 5.87
N ILE A 49 -3.39 4.93 4.97
CA ILE A 49 -4.31 5.92 4.37
C ILE A 49 -5.11 6.64 5.47
N ARG A 50 -5.65 5.87 6.43
CA ARG A 50 -6.42 6.43 7.55
C ARG A 50 -5.54 7.31 8.44
N ALA A 51 -4.29 6.95 8.67
CA ALA A 51 -3.35 7.77 9.45
C ALA A 51 -3.06 9.10 8.75
N LEU A 52 -2.84 9.11 7.44
CA LEU A 52 -2.65 10.34 6.65
C LEU A 52 -3.91 11.22 6.66
N ALA A 53 -5.10 10.62 6.55
CA ALA A 53 -6.36 11.36 6.68
C ALA A 53 -6.48 12.04 8.06
N ARG A 54 -6.14 11.31 9.14
CA ARG A 54 -6.15 11.84 10.51
C ARG A 54 -5.11 12.92 10.75
N ALA A 55 -3.98 12.87 10.03
CA ALA A 55 -2.95 13.88 10.12
C ALA A 55 -3.37 15.24 9.54
N GLY A 56 -4.49 15.29 8.80
CA GLY A 56 -5.11 16.53 8.30
C GLY A 56 -4.90 16.79 6.81
N PHE A 57 -4.31 15.85 6.05
CA PHE A 57 -4.15 16.02 4.60
C PHE A 57 -5.47 15.86 3.85
N LYS A 58 -5.68 16.68 2.82
CA LYS A 58 -6.79 16.51 1.89
C LYS A 58 -6.47 15.38 0.91
N ILE A 59 -7.16 14.25 1.06
CA ILE A 59 -7.00 13.11 0.15
C ILE A 59 -7.82 13.37 -1.10
N GLY A 60 -7.14 13.43 -2.26
CA GLY A 60 -7.78 13.64 -3.56
C GLY A 60 -8.26 12.34 -4.17
N ARG A 61 -7.40 11.74 -5.01
CA ARG A 61 -7.71 10.47 -5.71
C ARG A 61 -7.00 9.31 -5.02
N ILE A 62 -7.69 8.19 -4.93
CA ILE A 62 -7.13 6.92 -4.48
C ILE A 62 -7.19 5.95 -5.66
N GLU A 63 -6.03 5.46 -6.09
CA GLU A 63 -5.90 4.53 -7.23
C GLU A 63 -5.15 3.28 -6.79
N ASP A 64 -5.67 2.10 -7.15
CA ASP A 64 -4.92 0.85 -7.06
C ASP A 64 -4.10 0.70 -8.35
N VAL A 65 -2.78 0.77 -8.20
CA VAL A 65 -1.81 0.62 -9.30
C VAL A 65 -1.08 -0.72 -9.24
N THR A 66 -1.72 -1.74 -8.66
CA THR A 66 -1.18 -3.10 -8.64
C THR A 66 -1.00 -3.61 -10.07
N PRO A 67 0.21 -4.03 -10.47
CA PRO A 67 0.48 -4.45 -11.83
C PRO A 67 -0.22 -5.78 -12.13
N LEU A 68 -1.21 -5.72 -13.03
CA LEU A 68 -1.88 -6.88 -13.59
C LEU A 68 -1.20 -7.28 -14.92
N PRO A 69 -0.62 -8.49 -15.02
CA PRO A 69 -0.05 -8.95 -16.26
C PRO A 69 -1.15 -9.39 -17.24
N HIS A 70 -1.04 -9.01 -18.52
CA HIS A 70 -1.92 -9.54 -19.58
C HIS A 70 -1.71 -11.05 -19.79
N ASP A 71 -0.47 -11.52 -19.64
CA ASP A 71 -0.09 -12.94 -19.55
C ASP A 71 1.07 -13.11 -18.54
N GLY A 72 1.16 -14.29 -17.91
CA GLY A 72 1.98 -14.52 -16.72
C GLY A 72 3.08 -15.58 -16.90
N CYS A 73 4.24 -15.33 -16.27
CA CYS A 73 5.21 -16.40 -16.03
C CYS A 73 4.68 -17.38 -14.98
N ARG A 74 5.14 -18.63 -15.02
CA ARG A 74 4.77 -19.67 -14.05
C ARG A 74 4.98 -19.22 -12.60
N GLU A 75 3.94 -19.31 -11.78
CA GLU A 75 3.98 -18.91 -10.37
C GLU A 75 4.80 -19.89 -9.50
N LYS A 76 5.23 -19.44 -8.31
CA LYS A 76 5.95 -20.28 -7.36
C LYS A 76 5.01 -21.31 -6.73
N GLY A 77 5.50 -22.55 -6.51
CA GLY A 77 4.72 -23.65 -5.93
C GLY A 77 4.54 -24.86 -6.85
N GLY A 78 4.93 -24.75 -8.12
CA GLY A 78 4.83 -25.85 -9.08
C GLY A 78 3.37 -26.30 -9.30
N LYS A 79 3.16 -27.49 -9.89
CA LYS A 79 1.81 -28.01 -10.19
C LYS A 79 0.96 -28.23 -8.93
N ARG A 80 1.60 -28.52 -7.79
CA ARG A 80 0.92 -28.93 -6.54
C ARG A 80 0.75 -27.79 -5.54
N GLY A 81 1.23 -26.59 -5.86
CA GLY A 81 1.16 -25.42 -4.98
C GLY A 81 1.99 -25.52 -3.70
N ARG A 82 1.84 -24.52 -2.84
CA ARG A 82 2.41 -24.50 -1.50
C ARG A 82 1.58 -25.40 -0.58
N ARG A 83 2.23 -26.32 0.14
CA ARG A 83 1.57 -27.33 1.02
C ARG A 83 1.70 -27.04 2.51
N VAL A 84 2.22 -25.86 2.86
CA VAL A 84 2.42 -25.37 4.24
C VAL A 84 1.97 -23.93 4.38
#